data_AF-A0A7C7SN91-F1
#
_entry.id   AF-A0A7C7SN91-F1
#
_cell.length_a   1.000
_cell.length_b   1.000
_cell.length_c   1.000
_cell.angle_alpha   90.00
_cell.angle_beta   90.00
_cell.angle_gamma   90.00
#
_symmetry.space_group_name_H-M   'P 1'
#
loop_
_entity.id
_entity.type
_entity.pdbx_description
1 polymer ?
#
loop_
_entity_poly.entity_id
_entity_poly.type
_entity_poly.pdbx_seq_one_letter_code
_entity_poly.pdbx_strand_id
1 'polypeptide(L)'
;ARDRASMDSLGVSSALSSSGETAVVGALSDDRAAGSGTGAAYVFDLSDGDADGLLDAVETNTGVYVDADDTGTDPAAPDSDNDGLLDGAETGTGTYVAIGDTGTDPTQLDSDGDGFDDGLEVTSGSDPNDFLSTPVGAEVPVLMPLAFGLLATLLGLIGVFRVGVFRGHQTGQ
;
A
#
# COMPACT_ATOMS: atom_id res chain seq x y z
N ALA A 1 -11.73 15.67 -15.25
CA ALA A 1 -12.80 15.12 -16.12
C ALA A 1 -13.06 16.05 -17.33
N ARG A 2 -13.28 15.50 -18.53
CA ARG A 2 -13.75 16.19 -19.75
C ARG A 2 -15.27 16.00 -19.85
N ASP A 3 -16.05 17.07 -19.93
CA ASP A 3 -16.72 17.44 -21.17
C ASP A 3 -16.68 18.97 -21.37
N ARG A 4 -15.90 19.38 -22.36
CA ARG A 4 -15.89 20.75 -22.87
C ARG A 4 -17.06 20.90 -23.82
N ALA A 5 -18.21 21.37 -23.34
CA ALA A 5 -19.10 22.09 -24.23
C ALA A 5 -18.32 23.33 -24.72
N SER A 6 -18.15 23.45 -26.03
CA SER A 6 -17.44 24.60 -26.60
C SER A 6 -18.35 25.82 -26.50
N MET A 7 -18.06 26.71 -25.56
CA MET A 7 -18.54 28.11 -25.38
C MET A 7 -18.80 28.48 -23.91
N ASP A 8 -18.57 27.57 -22.97
CA ASP A 8 -18.74 27.89 -21.55
C ASP A 8 -17.70 28.93 -21.13
N SER A 9 -18.15 30.15 -20.89
CA SER A 9 -17.33 31.21 -20.31
C SER A 9 -17.14 30.91 -18.82
N LEU A 10 -16.21 30.01 -18.50
CA LEU A 10 -15.75 29.81 -17.14
C LEU A 10 -15.06 31.11 -16.65
N GLY A 11 -15.33 31.52 -15.41
CA GLY A 11 -14.54 32.57 -14.75
C GLY A 11 -14.96 34.02 -15.01
N VAL A 12 -16.18 34.30 -15.46
CA VAL A 12 -16.70 35.70 -15.50
C VAL A 12 -16.91 36.25 -14.08
N SER A 13 -17.04 35.36 -13.09
CA SER A 13 -16.90 35.67 -11.67
C SER A 13 -16.14 34.53 -10.99
N SER A 14 -15.00 34.84 -10.38
CA SER A 14 -14.23 33.92 -9.54
C SER A 14 -14.00 34.55 -8.16
N ALA A 15 -14.13 33.75 -7.11
CA ALA A 15 -13.76 34.13 -5.75
C ALA A 15 -12.77 33.10 -5.20
N LEU A 16 -11.84 33.58 -4.38
CA LEU A 16 -10.90 32.74 -3.66
C LEU A 16 -11.08 33.05 -2.17
N SER A 17 -11.02 32.02 -1.32
CA SER A 17 -10.97 32.21 0.13
C SER A 17 -9.73 33.03 0.49
N SER A 18 -9.74 33.67 1.67
CA SER A 18 -8.57 34.39 2.17
C SER A 18 -7.38 33.47 2.46
N SER A 19 -7.63 32.17 2.69
CA SER A 19 -6.59 31.15 2.85
C SER A 19 -6.01 30.70 1.50
N GLY A 20 -6.80 30.76 0.42
CA GLY A 20 -6.39 30.30 -0.90
C GLY A 20 -6.79 28.86 -1.23
N GLU A 21 -7.34 28.12 -0.27
CA GLU A 21 -7.70 26.70 -0.45
C GLU A 21 -9.02 26.53 -1.20
N THR A 22 -10.00 27.44 -1.02
CA THR A 22 -11.31 27.32 -1.66
C THR A 22 -11.46 28.31 -2.81
N ALA A 23 -11.65 27.81 -4.03
CA ALA A 23 -11.99 28.63 -5.18
C ALA A 23 -13.42 28.36 -5.66
N VAL A 24 -14.20 29.42 -5.88
CA VAL A 24 -15.51 29.36 -6.51
C VAL A 24 -15.44 29.97 -7.90
N VAL A 25 -15.78 29.19 -8.93
CA VAL A 25 -15.76 29.61 -10.34
C VAL A 25 -17.17 29.56 -10.91
N GLY A 26 -17.70 30.72 -11.29
CA GLY A 26 -18.99 30.82 -11.96
C GLY A 26 -18.92 30.46 -13.45
N ALA A 27 -19.95 29.78 -13.93
CA ALA A 27 -20.17 29.40 -15.32
C ALA A 27 -21.60 29.79 -15.74
N LEU A 28 -21.81 31.08 -16.03
CA LEU A 28 -23.12 31.70 -16.31
C LEU A 28 -23.82 31.20 -17.58
N SER A 29 -23.11 30.52 -18.47
CA SER A 29 -23.68 29.91 -19.68
C SER A 29 -23.67 28.39 -19.63
N ASP A 30 -23.50 27.80 -18.43
CA ASP A 30 -23.69 26.35 -18.28
C ASP A 30 -25.17 26.01 -18.51
N ASP A 31 -25.42 25.29 -19.59
CA ASP A 31 -26.74 24.93 -20.14
C ASP A 31 -27.21 23.53 -19.68
N ARG A 32 -26.75 23.05 -18.52
CA ARG A 32 -27.16 21.73 -18.00
C ARG A 32 -28.68 21.63 -17.77
N ALA A 33 -29.33 20.78 -18.56
CA ALA A 33 -30.66 20.15 -18.46
C ALA A 33 -31.92 21.03 -18.18
N ALA A 34 -31.80 22.25 -17.67
CA ALA A 34 -32.90 23.08 -17.18
C ALA A 34 -33.19 24.33 -18.05
N GLY A 35 -32.50 24.50 -19.17
CA GLY A 35 -32.71 25.60 -20.13
C GLY A 35 -31.45 26.43 -20.38
N SER A 36 -31.46 27.26 -21.43
CA SER A 36 -30.33 28.13 -21.77
C SER A 36 -30.14 29.21 -20.69
N GLY A 37 -28.91 29.34 -20.18
CA GLY A 37 -28.54 30.41 -19.24
C GLY A 37 -28.91 30.16 -17.77
N THR A 38 -29.08 28.91 -17.34
CA THR A 38 -29.28 28.58 -15.91
C THR A 38 -28.03 28.84 -15.07
N GLY A 39 -26.85 28.69 -15.69
CA GLY A 39 -25.57 28.89 -15.04
C GLY A 39 -25.24 27.82 -14.00
N ALA A 40 -23.95 27.68 -13.68
CA ALA A 40 -23.45 26.80 -12.62
C ALA A 40 -22.35 27.51 -11.81
N ALA A 41 -22.06 26.97 -10.63
CA ALA A 41 -20.87 27.33 -9.84
C ALA A 41 -20.08 26.05 -9.55
N TYR A 42 -18.78 26.11 -9.76
CA TYR A 42 -17.84 25.06 -9.43
C TYR A 42 -17.08 25.49 -8.18
N VAL A 43 -17.01 24.59 -7.20
CA VAL A 43 -16.22 24.79 -5.98
C VAL A 43 -15.04 23.84 -6.06
N PHE A 44 -13.84 24.38 -5.88
CA PHE A 44 -12.61 23.63 -5.75
C PHE A 44 -12.13 23.80 -4.31
N ASP A 45 -11.87 22.68 -3.65
CA ASP A 45 -11.30 22.62 -2.32
C ASP A 45 -9.91 22.00 -2.43
N LEU A 46 -8.89 22.76 -2.05
CA LEU A 46 -7.48 22.38 -2.06
C LEU A 46 -6.94 22.41 -0.62
N SER A 47 -7.82 22.17 0.36
CA SER A 47 -7.44 22.03 1.76
C SER A 47 -6.56 20.79 1.93
N ASP A 48 -5.50 20.98 2.71
CA ASP A 48 -4.50 20.01 3.14
C ASP A 48 -4.22 20.38 4.60
N GLY A 49 -5.02 19.79 5.49
CA GLY A 49 -5.24 20.24 6.86
C GLY A 49 -4.04 20.03 7.78
N ASP A 50 -3.24 19.01 7.49
CA ASP A 50 -2.06 18.62 8.25
C ASP A 50 -0.74 18.76 7.48
N ALA A 51 -0.79 19.14 6.20
CA ALA A 51 0.36 19.47 5.35
C ALA A 51 1.27 18.27 5.07
N ASP A 52 0.69 17.09 4.90
CA ASP A 52 1.36 15.83 4.57
C ASP A 52 1.57 15.65 3.05
N GLY A 53 0.82 16.39 2.23
CA GLY A 53 0.84 16.35 0.77
C GLY A 53 -0.39 15.72 0.12
N LEU A 54 -1.33 15.21 0.91
CA LEU A 54 -2.67 14.82 0.49
C LEU A 54 -3.64 16.00 0.63
N LEU A 55 -4.82 15.87 0.03
CA LEU A 55 -5.90 16.85 0.20
C LEU A 55 -6.95 16.25 1.13
N ASP A 56 -7.55 17.03 2.03
CA ASP A 56 -8.60 16.56 2.95
C ASP A 56 -9.74 15.80 2.23
N ALA A 57 -9.94 16.09 0.94
CA ALA A 57 -10.97 15.46 0.12
C ALA A 57 -10.70 13.98 -0.23
N VAL A 58 -9.45 13.52 -0.19
CA VAL A 58 -9.07 12.11 -0.42
C VAL A 58 -8.92 11.33 0.88
N GLU A 59 -8.84 12.02 2.01
CA GLU A 59 -8.59 11.45 3.33
C GLU A 59 -9.89 11.22 4.09
N THR A 60 -10.35 9.97 4.12
CA THR A 60 -11.71 9.66 4.58
C THR A 60 -11.83 9.32 6.05
N ASN A 61 -10.70 9.25 6.77
CA ASN A 61 -10.58 8.81 8.16
C ASN A 61 -11.33 7.48 8.42
N THR A 62 -11.23 6.57 7.45
CA THR A 62 -11.82 5.23 7.54
C THR A 62 -10.84 4.20 8.10
N GLY A 63 -9.54 4.51 8.10
CA GLY A 63 -8.44 3.61 8.44
C GLY A 63 -8.29 2.45 7.46
N VAL A 64 -8.78 2.62 6.23
CA VAL A 64 -8.69 1.61 5.18
C VAL A 64 -8.31 2.29 3.88
N TYR A 65 -7.11 2.03 3.40
CA TYR A 65 -6.70 2.47 2.06
C TYR A 65 -7.52 1.76 0.97
N VAL A 66 -8.13 2.54 0.07
CA VAL A 66 -8.85 2.03 -1.11
C VAL A 66 -8.07 2.32 -2.37
N ASP A 67 -7.77 3.61 -2.61
CA ASP A 67 -6.93 4.11 -3.70
C ASP A 67 -6.52 5.58 -3.44
N ALA A 68 -5.87 6.22 -4.42
CA ALA A 68 -5.41 7.61 -4.28
C ALA A 68 -6.53 8.67 -4.18
N ASP A 69 -7.79 8.32 -4.49
CA ASP A 69 -8.95 9.20 -4.31
C ASP A 69 -9.70 8.91 -2.97
N ASP A 70 -9.32 7.86 -2.23
CA ASP A 70 -9.83 7.45 -0.91
C ASP A 70 -8.73 6.69 -0.14
N THR A 71 -7.85 7.43 0.53
CA THR A 71 -6.65 6.92 1.21
C THR A 71 -6.94 6.32 2.58
N GLY A 72 -8.11 6.62 3.15
CA GLY A 72 -8.48 6.15 4.49
C GLY A 72 -7.77 6.85 5.65
N THR A 73 -6.80 7.72 5.38
CA THR A 73 -6.02 8.51 6.34
C THR A 73 -6.85 9.55 7.07
N ASP A 74 -6.38 10.06 8.21
CA ASP A 74 -7.06 11.12 8.97
C ASP A 74 -6.58 12.51 8.50
N PRO A 75 -7.43 13.37 7.91
CA PRO A 75 -7.06 14.69 7.34
C PRO A 75 -6.53 15.73 8.35
N ALA A 76 -6.31 15.32 9.59
CA ALA A 76 -5.77 16.14 10.66
C ALA A 76 -4.53 15.51 11.32
N ALA A 77 -4.04 14.39 10.79
CA ALA A 77 -2.88 13.66 11.26
C ALA A 77 -1.98 13.33 10.07
N PRO A 78 -0.81 13.98 9.95
CA PRO A 78 0.03 13.87 8.76
C PRO A 78 0.75 12.51 8.63
N ASP A 79 0.45 11.57 9.52
CA ASP A 79 1.04 10.25 9.74
C ASP A 79 -0.02 9.44 10.52
N SER A 80 -0.86 8.72 9.77
CA SER A 80 -2.10 8.10 10.24
C SER A 80 -1.88 6.81 11.01
N ASP A 81 -0.84 6.05 10.70
CA ASP A 81 -0.52 4.78 11.37
C ASP A 81 0.66 4.86 12.36
N ASN A 82 1.34 6.00 12.39
CA ASN A 82 2.41 6.35 13.31
C ASN A 82 3.70 5.55 13.14
N ASP A 83 4.03 5.16 11.91
CA ASP A 83 5.29 4.51 11.54
C ASP A 83 6.47 5.51 11.35
N GLY A 84 6.14 6.79 11.19
CA GLY A 84 7.09 7.90 10.99
C GLY A 84 7.31 8.34 9.54
N LEU A 85 6.57 7.78 8.58
CA LEU A 85 6.37 8.30 7.23
C LEU A 85 5.18 9.28 7.23
N LEU A 86 5.08 10.10 6.18
CA LEU A 86 3.91 10.97 6.01
C LEU A 86 2.92 10.26 5.11
N ASP A 87 1.63 10.40 5.35
CA ASP A 87 0.59 9.72 4.55
C ASP A 87 0.77 10.01 3.05
N GLY A 88 1.05 11.26 2.67
CA GLY A 88 1.36 11.66 1.29
C GLY A 88 2.64 11.07 0.67
N ALA A 89 3.54 10.48 1.46
CA ALA A 89 4.70 9.73 0.98
C ALA A 89 4.35 8.26 0.66
N GLU A 90 3.26 7.75 1.21
CA GLU A 90 2.87 6.34 1.21
C GLU A 90 1.80 6.08 0.15
N THR A 91 2.26 5.75 -1.06
CA THR A 91 1.40 5.82 -2.24
C THR A 91 0.48 4.60 -2.43
N GLY A 92 0.59 3.57 -1.59
CA GLY A 92 -0.16 2.31 -1.70
C GLY A 92 0.13 1.53 -3.00
N THR A 93 1.22 1.85 -3.71
CA THR A 93 1.55 1.25 -5.00
C THR A 93 2.22 -0.12 -4.88
N GLY A 94 2.68 -0.49 -3.68
CA GLY A 94 3.44 -1.71 -3.41
C GLY A 94 4.84 -1.70 -4.02
N THR A 95 5.41 -0.53 -4.29
CA THR A 95 6.74 -0.40 -4.91
C THR A 95 7.49 0.79 -4.33
N TYR A 96 8.63 0.50 -3.69
CA TYR A 96 9.50 1.56 -3.17
C TYR A 96 10.22 2.31 -4.30
N VAL A 97 9.94 3.62 -4.43
CA VAL A 97 10.59 4.52 -5.38
C VAL A 97 11.59 5.43 -4.67
N ALA A 98 11.17 6.08 -3.59
CA ALA A 98 11.98 6.98 -2.76
C ALA A 98 11.27 7.26 -1.41
N ILE A 99 11.93 8.00 -0.51
CA ILE A 99 11.34 8.39 0.79
C ILE A 99 10.05 9.23 0.71
N GLY A 100 9.74 9.84 -0.44
CA GLY A 100 8.49 10.56 -0.67
C GLY A 100 7.52 9.84 -1.60
N ASP A 101 7.79 8.56 -1.89
CA ASP A 101 6.98 7.64 -2.71
C ASP A 101 7.43 6.22 -2.33
N THR A 102 7.06 5.81 -1.12
CA THR A 102 7.51 4.55 -0.49
C THR A 102 6.71 3.35 -0.99
N GLY A 103 5.52 3.57 -1.55
CA GLY A 103 4.63 2.53 -2.03
C GLY A 103 3.89 1.76 -0.94
N THR A 104 4.16 2.04 0.34
CA THR A 104 3.51 1.45 1.52
C THR A 104 2.06 1.90 1.64
N ASP A 105 1.26 1.17 2.43
CA ASP A 105 -0.13 1.51 2.75
C ASP A 105 -0.14 2.49 3.93
N PRO A 106 -0.62 3.74 3.76
CA PRO A 106 -0.59 4.79 4.79
C PRO A 106 -1.43 4.50 6.04
N THR A 107 -2.16 3.39 6.05
CA THR A 107 -3.00 2.96 7.16
C THR A 107 -2.47 1.72 7.86
N GLN A 108 -1.28 1.23 7.48
CA GLN A 108 -0.67 0.01 7.99
C GLN A 108 0.80 0.19 8.33
N LEU A 109 1.08 0.19 9.63
CA LEU A 109 2.43 0.27 10.21
C LEU A 109 3.49 -0.64 9.55
N ASP A 110 3.09 -1.81 9.04
CA ASP A 110 3.93 -2.84 8.40
C ASP A 110 3.18 -3.36 7.16
N SER A 111 3.57 -2.87 5.99
CA SER A 111 2.83 -3.09 4.74
C SER A 111 3.03 -4.48 4.15
N ASP A 112 4.22 -5.06 4.29
CA ASP A 112 4.54 -6.38 3.73
C ASP A 112 4.32 -7.55 4.72
N GLY A 113 4.16 -7.22 6.00
CA GLY A 113 3.78 -8.13 7.08
C GLY A 113 4.93 -8.95 7.65
N ASP A 114 6.18 -8.54 7.47
CA ASP A 114 7.36 -9.25 7.97
C ASP A 114 7.66 -9.01 9.46
N GLY A 115 6.99 -8.04 10.06
CA GLY A 115 7.09 -7.66 11.47
C GLY A 115 8.00 -6.46 11.75
N PHE A 116 8.45 -5.71 10.74
CA PHE A 116 9.14 -4.43 10.88
C PHE A 116 8.28 -3.28 10.36
N ASP A 117 8.23 -2.19 11.11
CA ASP A 117 7.46 -1.01 10.70
C ASP A 117 8.08 -0.36 9.45
N ASP A 118 7.27 0.09 8.50
CA ASP A 118 7.70 0.61 7.19
C ASP A 118 8.73 1.76 7.32
N GLY A 119 8.47 2.72 8.21
CA GLY A 119 9.38 3.83 8.51
C GLY A 119 10.74 3.39 9.08
N LEU A 120 10.79 2.28 9.83
CA LEU A 120 12.04 1.69 10.31
C LEU A 120 12.83 1.07 9.16
N GLU A 121 12.14 0.40 8.25
CA GLU A 121 12.73 -0.23 7.08
C GLU A 121 13.35 0.80 6.13
N VAL A 122 12.59 1.85 5.79
CA VAL A 122 13.08 2.97 4.97
C VAL A 122 14.30 3.62 5.61
N THR A 123 14.28 3.84 6.93
CA THR A 123 15.41 4.43 7.67
C THR A 123 16.63 3.49 7.72
N SER A 124 16.40 2.18 7.72
CA SER A 124 17.45 1.15 7.73
C SER A 124 17.98 0.81 6.34
N GLY A 125 17.29 1.27 5.29
CA GLY A 125 17.62 1.02 3.89
C GLY A 125 17.18 -0.35 3.38
N SER A 126 16.18 -0.98 4.01
CA SER A 126 15.40 -2.08 3.42
C SER A 126 14.25 -1.53 2.56
N ASP A 127 13.69 -2.40 1.71
CA ASP A 127 12.46 -2.14 0.96
C ASP A 127 11.24 -2.57 1.79
N PRO A 128 10.36 -1.65 2.20
CA PRO A 128 9.19 -1.92 3.06
C PRO A 128 8.03 -2.65 2.34
N ASN A 129 8.21 -3.00 1.05
CA ASN A 129 7.21 -3.73 0.27
C ASN A 129 7.71 -5.13 -0.13
N ASP A 130 8.79 -5.62 0.47
CA ASP A 130 9.36 -6.94 0.20
C ASP A 130 9.63 -7.68 1.51
N PHE A 131 8.74 -8.63 1.83
CA PHE A 131 8.79 -9.47 3.03
C PHE A 131 10.14 -10.18 3.30
N LEU A 132 11.04 -10.26 2.31
CA LEU A 132 12.38 -10.84 2.46
C LEU A 132 13.51 -9.82 2.64
N SER A 133 13.20 -8.53 2.50
CA SER A 133 14.11 -7.41 2.64
C SER A 133 13.97 -6.80 4.03
N THR A 134 14.63 -7.39 5.03
CA THR A 134 14.53 -6.88 6.40
C THR A 134 15.68 -5.92 6.78
N PRO A 135 15.55 -5.12 7.85
CA PRO A 135 16.64 -4.30 8.37
C PRO A 135 17.91 -5.10 8.68
N VAL A 136 19.08 -4.58 8.28
CA VAL A 136 20.37 -5.29 8.43
C VAL A 136 20.66 -5.62 9.91
N GLY A 137 20.76 -6.91 10.22
CA GLY A 137 21.03 -7.41 11.57
C GLY A 137 19.78 -7.85 12.34
N ALA A 138 18.60 -7.76 11.73
CA ALA A 138 17.41 -8.46 12.18
C ALA A 138 17.54 -9.96 11.91
N GLU A 139 17.70 -10.76 12.97
CA GLU A 139 17.45 -12.20 12.89
C GLU A 139 15.92 -12.39 12.88
N VAL A 140 15.31 -12.62 11.72
CA VAL A 140 13.87 -12.88 11.63
C VAL A 140 13.55 -14.10 12.50
N PRO A 141 12.80 -13.97 13.62
CA PRO A 141 12.44 -15.12 14.42
C PRO A 141 11.42 -15.92 13.62
N VAL A 142 11.88 -16.90 12.84
CA VAL A 142 11.05 -17.84 12.08
C VAL A 142 10.10 -18.59 13.02
N LEU A 143 8.94 -18.00 13.32
CA LEU A 143 7.79 -18.67 13.92
C LEU A 143 7.16 -19.57 12.85
N MET A 144 7.82 -20.71 12.64
CA MET A 144 7.43 -21.92 11.90
C MET A 144 6.02 -21.95 11.28
N PRO A 145 5.88 -22.14 9.96
CA PRO A 145 4.80 -22.97 9.47
C PRO A 145 5.15 -24.44 9.78
N LEU A 146 4.51 -24.97 10.83
CA LEU A 146 4.26 -26.40 11.09
C LEU A 146 5.18 -27.39 10.33
N ALA A 147 6.22 -27.88 11.00
CA ALA A 147 6.78 -29.22 10.82
C ALA A 147 6.73 -29.80 9.39
N PHE A 148 7.77 -29.53 8.60
CA PHE A 148 8.28 -30.55 7.67
C PHE A 148 8.56 -31.84 8.47
N GLY A 149 7.65 -32.82 8.41
CA GLY A 149 7.90 -34.08 9.11
C GLY A 149 6.71 -34.99 9.40
N LEU A 150 5.82 -35.27 8.45
CA LEU A 150 5.15 -36.58 8.43
C LEU A 150 5.44 -37.32 7.12
N LEU A 151 6.49 -38.13 7.23
CA LEU A 151 6.71 -39.41 6.57
C LEU A 151 6.99 -39.42 5.06
N ALA A 152 8.27 -39.70 4.80
CA ALA A 152 8.87 -40.08 3.54
C ALA A 152 8.04 -41.04 2.66
N THR A 153 8.15 -40.81 1.36
CA THR A 153 7.79 -41.72 0.28
C THR A 153 8.37 -43.12 0.47
N LEU A 154 7.51 -44.15 0.47
CA LEU A 154 7.87 -45.56 0.39
C LEU A 154 8.40 -45.90 -1.01
N LEU A 155 9.72 -45.73 -1.25
CA LEU A 155 10.38 -46.34 -2.41
C LEU A 155 11.82 -46.79 -2.05
N GLY A 156 12.05 -48.09 -2.19
CA GLY A 156 13.31 -48.65 -2.65
C GLY A 156 14.42 -48.83 -1.61
N LEU A 157 14.34 -49.92 -0.84
CA LEU A 157 15.52 -50.48 -0.15
C LEU A 157 16.55 -50.90 -1.21
N ILE A 158 17.60 -50.10 -1.36
CA ILE A 158 18.75 -50.34 -2.24
C ILE A 158 19.45 -51.64 -1.82
N GLY A 159 19.55 -52.57 -2.78
CA GLY A 159 20.32 -53.79 -2.64
C GLY A 159 21.82 -53.52 -2.59
N VAL A 160 22.48 -54.11 -1.61
CA VAL A 160 23.93 -54.34 -1.64
C VAL A 160 24.15 -55.82 -1.95
N PHE A 161 24.43 -56.12 -3.22
CA PHE A 161 25.07 -57.36 -3.63
C PHE A 161 26.56 -57.27 -3.28
N ARG A 162 27.11 -58.21 -2.51
CA ARG A 162 28.38 -58.90 -2.86
C ARG A 162 28.47 -60.28 -2.19
N VAL A 163 28.91 -61.22 -3.02
CA VAL A 163 29.04 -62.67 -2.90
C VAL A 163 30.17 -63.10 -1.97
N GLY A 164 30.00 -64.21 -1.23
CA GLY A 164 31.13 -64.81 -0.52
C GLY A 164 30.87 -66.05 0.37
N VAL A 165 30.77 -67.21 -0.28
CA VAL A 165 31.24 -68.55 0.17
C VAL A 165 30.44 -69.35 1.23
N PHE A 166 30.03 -70.53 0.75
CA PHE A 166 29.44 -71.72 1.37
C PHE A 166 30.37 -72.46 2.35
N ARG A 167 29.79 -73.05 3.41
CA ARG A 167 30.09 -74.33 4.11
C ARG A 167 29.46 -74.22 5.50
N GLY A 168 28.63 -75.10 6.05
CA GLY A 168 28.29 -76.49 5.77
C GLY A 168 28.12 -77.19 7.13
N HIS A 169 27.13 -78.08 7.23
CA HIS A 169 27.07 -79.24 8.13
C HIS A 169 26.47 -79.11 9.55
N GLN A 170 25.28 -79.73 9.70
CA GLN A 170 24.77 -80.68 10.73
C GLN A 170 25.03 -80.40 12.22
N THR A 171 24.07 -80.52 13.16
CA THR A 171 23.22 -81.67 13.59
C THR A 171 21.99 -81.10 14.34
N GLY A 172 20.79 -81.66 14.40
CA GLY A 172 20.42 -83.03 14.76
C GLY A 172 19.87 -83.06 16.20
N GLN A 173 18.53 -83.13 16.32
CA GLN A 173 17.68 -83.37 17.50
C GLN A 173 17.49 -82.24 18.53
#